data_AF-A0A1Y3ASC2-F1
#
_entry.id   AF-A0A1Y3ASC2-F1
#
_cell.length_a   1.000
_cell.length_b   1.000
_cell.length_c   1.000
_cell.angle_alpha   90.00
_cell.angle_beta   90.00
_cell.angle_gamma   90.00
#
_symmetry.space_group_name_H-M   'P 1'
#
loop_
_entity.id
_entity.type
_entity.pdbx_description
1 polymer ?
#
loop_
_entity_poly.entity_id
_entity_poly.type
_entity_poly.pdbx_seq_one_letter_code
_entity_poly.pdbx_strand_id
1 'polypeptide(L)'
;MFSLRNLNTDESAMALADGLECQDSALFRHEIAFVLGQMQRPITTAKLAKVLAEKSENEMVRHECAEALGAIATDETNQILKDYLNDDIRVVRESAIVALDVSDYNNSEQFQFLNN
;
A
#
# COMPACT_ATOMS: atom_id res chain seq x y z
N MET A 1 -3.40 -11.02 -12.53
CA MET A 1 -2.96 -9.78 -11.85
C MET A 1 -3.26 -8.54 -12.69
N PHE A 2 -2.52 -8.27 -13.79
CA PHE A 2 -2.68 -7.04 -14.58
C PHE A 2 -4.08 -6.83 -15.18
N SER A 3 -4.77 -7.89 -15.61
CA SER A 3 -6.16 -7.77 -16.09
C SER A 3 -7.10 -7.25 -15.00
N LEU A 4 -6.95 -7.72 -13.75
CA LEU A 4 -7.75 -7.26 -12.61
C LEU A 4 -7.42 -5.80 -12.24
N ARG A 5 -6.12 -5.46 -12.24
CA ARG A 5 -5.69 -4.06 -12.06
C ARG A 5 -6.36 -3.13 -13.06
N ASN A 6 -6.37 -3.52 -14.33
CA ASN A 6 -6.91 -2.68 -15.40
C ASN A 6 -8.44 -2.54 -15.35
N LEU A 7 -9.16 -3.48 -14.72
CA LEU A 7 -10.60 -3.31 -14.46
C LEU A 7 -10.86 -2.22 -13.40
N ASN A 8 -9.93 -2.08 -12.45
CA ASN A 8 -9.94 -1.06 -11.40
C ASN A 8 -11.26 -0.94 -10.60
N THR A 9 -11.90 -2.07 -10.32
CA THR A 9 -13.09 -2.14 -9.46
C THR A 9 -12.74 -2.60 -8.04
N ASP A 10 -13.62 -2.36 -7.08
CA ASP A 10 -13.43 -2.83 -5.69
C ASP A 10 -13.37 -4.36 -5.61
N GLU A 11 -14.18 -5.05 -6.40
CA GLU A 11 -14.16 -6.51 -6.48
C GLU A 11 -12.82 -7.01 -7.03
N SER A 12 -12.30 -6.34 -8.05
CA SER A 12 -10.99 -6.67 -8.64
C SER A 12 -9.85 -6.41 -7.66
N ALA A 13 -9.91 -5.32 -6.91
CA ALA A 13 -8.93 -4.96 -5.89
C ALA A 13 -8.96 -5.96 -4.72
N MET A 14 -10.14 -6.33 -4.23
CA MET A 14 -10.27 -7.33 -3.18
C MET A 14 -9.80 -8.72 -3.62
N ALA A 15 -10.13 -9.13 -4.84
CA ALA A 15 -9.63 -10.38 -5.41
C ALA A 15 -8.09 -10.40 -5.53
N LEU A 16 -7.46 -9.27 -5.85
CA LEU A 16 -6.00 -9.14 -5.81
C LEU A 16 -5.46 -9.18 -4.38
N ALA A 17 -6.13 -8.52 -3.42
CA ALA A 17 -5.72 -8.47 -2.03
C ALA A 17 -5.73 -9.84 -1.34
N ASP A 18 -6.52 -10.80 -1.80
CA ASP A 18 -6.40 -12.21 -1.37
C ASP A 18 -5.05 -12.84 -1.75
N GLY A 19 -4.40 -12.35 -2.81
CA GLY A 19 -3.05 -12.77 -3.20
C GLY A 19 -1.96 -12.46 -2.19
N LEU A 20 -2.20 -11.53 -1.25
CA LEU A 20 -1.30 -11.24 -0.13
C LEU A 20 -1.19 -12.42 0.86
N GLU A 21 -2.07 -13.41 0.79
CA GLU A 21 -2.05 -14.57 1.67
C GLU A 21 -1.31 -15.78 1.06
N CYS A 22 -0.79 -15.63 -0.17
CA CYS A 22 -0.01 -16.64 -0.86
C CYS A 22 1.22 -17.03 -0.01
N GLN A 23 1.37 -18.32 0.31
CA GLN A 23 2.43 -18.78 1.23
C GLN A 23 3.81 -18.86 0.56
N ASP A 24 3.85 -19.16 -0.74
CA ASP A 24 5.06 -19.69 -1.37
C ASP A 24 6.00 -18.64 -1.97
N SER A 25 5.60 -17.37 -2.03
CA SER A 25 6.40 -16.35 -2.71
C SER A 25 6.22 -14.95 -2.14
N ALA A 26 7.26 -14.45 -1.46
CA ALA A 26 7.35 -13.05 -1.05
C ALA A 26 7.34 -12.11 -2.26
N LEU A 27 8.03 -12.47 -3.35
CA LEU A 27 8.04 -11.66 -4.58
C LEU A 27 6.64 -11.50 -5.17
N PHE A 28 5.82 -12.55 -5.14
CA PHE A 28 4.43 -12.46 -5.60
C PHE A 28 3.60 -11.54 -4.71
N ARG A 29 3.72 -11.66 -3.39
CA ARG A 29 3.00 -10.79 -2.43
C ARG A 29 3.42 -9.33 -2.56
N HIS A 30 4.70 -9.06 -2.75
CA HIS A 30 5.22 -7.73 -3.08
C HIS A 30 4.54 -7.19 -4.34
N GLU A 31 4.54 -7.94 -5.44
CA GLU A 31 3.92 -7.48 -6.69
C GLU A 31 2.40 -7.25 -6.53
N ILE A 32 1.72 -8.04 -5.69
CA ILE A 32 0.32 -7.79 -5.34
C ILE A 32 0.18 -6.43 -4.63
N ALA A 33 0.99 -6.16 -3.59
CA ALA A 33 0.96 -4.89 -2.88
C ALA A 33 1.24 -3.70 -3.81
N PHE A 34 2.24 -3.82 -4.68
CA PHE A 34 2.57 -2.80 -5.69
C PHE A 34 1.37 -2.50 -6.59
N VAL A 35 0.74 -3.54 -7.13
CA VAL A 35 -0.44 -3.39 -7.99
C VAL A 35 -1.62 -2.79 -7.23
N LEU A 36 -1.84 -3.13 -5.96
CA LEU A 36 -2.87 -2.51 -5.13
C LEU A 36 -2.60 -1.02 -4.91
N GLY A 37 -1.34 -0.63 -4.71
CA GLY A 37 -0.91 0.76 -4.67
C GLY A 37 -1.25 1.51 -5.96
N GLN A 38 -1.04 0.90 -7.13
CA GLN A 38 -1.44 1.48 -8.42
C GLN A 38 -2.96 1.66 -8.58
N MET A 39 -3.76 0.80 -7.94
CA MET A 39 -5.23 0.87 -8.01
C MET A 39 -5.80 1.93 -7.07
N GLN A 40 -5.07 2.27 -5.99
CA GLN A 40 -5.45 3.31 -5.00
C GLN A 40 -6.86 3.12 -4.42
N ARG A 41 -7.33 1.87 -4.26
CA ARG A 41 -8.68 1.56 -3.76
C ARG A 41 -8.68 1.43 -2.23
N PRO A 42 -9.39 2.30 -1.47
CA PRO A 42 -9.39 2.26 -0.01
C PRO A 42 -9.94 0.96 0.61
N ILE A 43 -10.73 0.18 -0.14
CA ILE A 43 -11.27 -1.11 0.34
C ILE A 43 -10.16 -2.11 0.73
N THR A 44 -8.94 -1.92 0.21
CA THR A 44 -7.79 -2.82 0.46
C THR A 44 -6.94 -2.43 1.66
N THR A 45 -7.19 -1.26 2.27
CA THR A 45 -6.42 -0.70 3.40
C THR A 45 -6.23 -1.71 4.52
N ALA A 46 -7.31 -2.38 4.95
CA ALA A 46 -7.25 -3.33 6.06
C ALA A 46 -6.31 -4.52 5.79
N LYS A 47 -6.27 -5.04 4.55
CA LYS A 47 -5.38 -6.15 4.18
C LYS A 47 -3.92 -5.69 4.06
N LEU A 48 -3.67 -4.54 3.44
CA LEU A 48 -2.33 -3.96 3.35
C LEU A 48 -1.75 -3.66 4.75
N ALA A 49 -2.55 -3.04 5.62
CA ALA A 49 -2.15 -2.73 6.99
C ALA A 49 -1.84 -3.99 7.81
N LYS A 50 -2.65 -5.05 7.66
CA LYS A 50 -2.40 -6.34 8.30
C LYS A 50 -1.05 -6.93 7.91
N VAL A 51 -0.69 -6.90 6.62
CA VAL A 51 0.60 -7.43 6.13
C VAL A 51 1.77 -6.56 6.58
N LEU A 52 1.62 -5.23 6.52
CA LEU A 52 2.63 -4.29 7.03
C LEU A 52 2.94 -4.52 8.54
N ALA A 53 1.91 -4.85 9.33
CA ALA A 53 2.03 -5.13 10.76
C ALA A 53 2.69 -6.48 11.09
N GLU A 54 2.73 -7.42 10.15
CA GLU A 54 3.25 -8.76 10.39
C GLU A 54 4.78 -8.75 10.45
N LYS A 55 5.33 -8.82 11.67
CA LYS A 55 6.79 -8.75 11.89
C LYS A 55 7.53 -9.97 11.33
N SER A 56 6.83 -11.08 11.11
CA SER A 56 7.40 -12.27 10.45
C SER A 56 7.40 -12.19 8.92
N GLU A 57 6.69 -11.23 8.34
CA GLU A 57 6.66 -11.03 6.89
C GLU A 57 8.00 -10.48 6.38
N ASN A 58 8.33 -10.84 5.15
CA ASN A 58 9.50 -10.36 4.45
C ASN A 58 9.47 -8.83 4.33
N GLU A 59 10.59 -8.18 4.65
CA GLU A 59 10.74 -6.72 4.61
C GLU A 59 10.39 -6.11 3.25
N MET A 60 10.60 -6.87 2.15
CA MET A 60 10.21 -6.49 0.80
C MET A 60 8.70 -6.29 0.66
N VAL A 61 7.92 -7.24 1.17
CA VAL A 61 6.46 -7.15 1.11
C VAL A 61 5.95 -6.04 2.01
N ARG A 62 6.54 -5.91 3.21
CA ARG A 62 6.15 -4.87 4.17
C ARG A 62 6.38 -3.46 3.62
N HIS A 63 7.53 -3.18 2.98
CA HIS A 63 7.77 -1.85 2.39
C HIS A 63 6.74 -1.53 1.31
N GLU A 64 6.41 -2.51 0.48
CA GLU A 64 5.49 -2.30 -0.64
C GLU A 64 4.06 -2.07 -0.16
N CYS A 65 3.65 -2.72 0.94
CA CYS A 65 2.40 -2.41 1.62
C CYS A 65 2.38 -0.99 2.19
N ALA A 66 3.50 -0.48 2.73
CA ALA A 66 3.58 0.90 3.21
C ALA A 66 3.44 1.90 2.04
N GLU A 67 4.13 1.67 0.93
CA GLU A 67 4.02 2.53 -0.26
C GLU A 67 2.62 2.50 -0.86
N ALA A 68 1.99 1.33 -0.93
CA ALA A 68 0.60 1.19 -1.38
C ALA A 68 -0.38 1.98 -0.49
N LEU A 69 -0.20 1.95 0.84
CA LEU A 69 -1.00 2.76 1.77
C LEU A 69 -0.79 4.27 1.53
N GLY A 70 0.44 4.71 1.27
CA GLY A 70 0.73 6.10 0.92
C GLY A 70 0.09 6.54 -0.40
N ALA A 71 0.06 5.64 -1.38
CA ALA A 71 -0.60 5.88 -2.65
C ALA A 71 -2.13 5.99 -2.51
N ILE A 72 -2.77 5.24 -1.61
CA ILE A 72 -4.21 5.35 -1.31
C ILE A 72 -4.55 6.71 -0.66
N ALA A 73 -3.63 7.27 0.14
CA ALA A 73 -3.63 8.66 0.60
C ALA A 73 -4.88 9.12 1.40
N THR A 74 -5.47 8.26 2.24
CA THR A 74 -6.55 8.64 3.16
C THR A 74 -6.03 9.00 4.56
N ASP A 75 -6.86 9.67 5.36
CA ASP A 75 -6.54 9.93 6.78
C ASP A 75 -6.25 8.65 7.56
N GLU A 76 -6.97 7.57 7.26
CA GLU A 76 -6.77 6.24 7.85
C GLU A 76 -5.39 5.68 7.49
N THR A 77 -5.01 5.69 6.20
CA THR A 77 -3.70 5.18 5.79
C THR A 77 -2.56 6.01 6.38
N ASN A 78 -2.74 7.32 6.48
CA ASN A 78 -1.76 8.22 7.08
C ASN A 78 -1.59 7.98 8.58
N GLN A 79 -2.67 7.67 9.29
CA GLN A 79 -2.59 7.32 10.70
C GLN A 79 -1.84 5.99 10.90
N ILE A 80 -2.07 5.01 10.03
CA ILE A 80 -1.34 3.73 10.06
C ILE A 80 0.15 3.95 9.79
N LEU A 81 0.50 4.70 8.75
CA LEU A 81 1.90 4.91 8.35
C LEU A 81 2.75 5.61 9.42
N LYS A 82 2.14 6.51 10.21
CA LYS A 82 2.82 7.19 11.33
C LYS A 82 3.36 6.21 12.38
N ASP A 83 2.72 5.06 12.57
CA ASP A 83 3.17 4.03 13.51
C ASP A 83 4.47 3.33 13.04
N TYR A 84 4.82 3.43 11.76
CA TYR A 84 5.99 2.78 11.15
C TYR A 84 7.18 3.70 10.94
N LEU A 85 7.09 4.99 11.32
CA LEU A 85 8.21 5.94 11.24
C LEU A 85 9.43 5.50 12.07
N ASN A 86 9.23 4.63 13.07
CA ASN A 86 10.27 4.09 13.93
C ASN A 86 10.34 2.54 13.91
N ASP A 87 9.80 1.88 12.89
CA ASP A 87 9.89 0.41 12.73
C ASP A 87 11.35 -0.08 12.82
N ASP A 88 11.65 -1.24 13.39
CA ASP A 88 13.05 -1.70 13.51
C ASP A 88 13.71 -1.95 12.15
N ILE A 89 12.91 -2.28 11.13
CA ILE A 89 13.38 -2.57 9.77
C ILE A 89 13.54 -1.26 8.99
N ARG A 90 14.76 -1.00 8.53
CA ARG A 90 15.13 0.25 7.87
C ARG A 90 14.27 0.55 6.64
N VAL A 91 14.11 -0.42 5.74
CA VAL A 91 13.35 -0.20 4.50
C VAL A 91 11.88 0.13 4.78
N VAL A 92 11.28 -0.47 5.81
CA VAL A 92 9.90 -0.17 6.21
C VAL A 92 9.77 1.25 6.75
N ARG A 93 10.72 1.71 7.59
CA ARG A 93 10.74 3.11 8.06
C ARG A 93 10.87 4.10 6.92
N GLU A 94 11.83 3.87 6.04
CA GLU A 94 12.11 4.77 4.91
C GLU A 94 10.91 4.84 3.96
N SER A 95 10.28 3.70 3.65
CA SER A 95 9.05 3.68 2.85
C SER A 95 7.88 4.36 3.55
N ALA A 96 7.72 4.26 4.88
CA ALA A 96 6.66 4.98 5.61
C ALA A 96 6.84 6.50 5.55
N ILE A 97 8.08 7.00 5.62
CA ILE A 97 8.39 8.43 5.46
C ILE A 97 8.00 8.89 4.05
N VAL A 98 8.49 8.20 3.02
CA VAL A 98 8.19 8.56 1.62
C VAL A 98 6.69 8.43 1.32
N ALA A 99 6.02 7.40 1.85
CA ALA A 99 4.59 7.19 1.67
C ALA A 99 3.74 8.34 2.23
N LEU A 100 4.14 8.91 3.37
CA LEU A 100 3.49 10.10 3.93
C LEU A 100 3.73 11.34 3.06
N ASP A 101 4.96 11.55 2.58
CA ASP A 101 5.27 12.65 1.65
C ASP A 101 4.45 12.52 0.35
N VAL A 102 4.30 11.31 -0.18
CA VAL A 102 3.46 11.01 -1.35
C VAL A 102 1.99 11.29 -1.06
N SER A 103 1.47 10.88 0.10
CA SER A 103 0.09 11.18 0.48
C SER A 103 -0.15 12.68 0.59
N ASP A 104 0.77 13.43 1.21
CA ASP A 104 0.67 14.89 1.36
C ASP A 104 0.67 15.57 -0.01
N TYR A 105 1.52 15.11 -0.94
CA TYR A 105 1.53 15.59 -2.32
C TYR A 105 0.20 15.31 -3.04
N ASN A 106 -0.32 14.08 -2.95
CA ASN A 106 -1.59 13.70 -3.57
C ASN A 106 -2.78 14.47 -3.02
N ASN A 107 -2.73 14.85 -1.74
CA ASN A 107 -3.77 15.63 -1.07
C ASN A 107 -3.59 17.14 -1.22
N SER A 108 -2.47 17.60 -1.80
CA SER A 108 -2.24 19.03 -2.04
C SER A 108 -3.23 19.61 -3.04
N GLU A 109 -3.65 20.86 -2.82
CA GLU A 109 -4.58 21.57 -3.71
C GLU A 109 -4.09 21.55 -5.17
N GLN A 110 -2.77 21.72 -5.38
CA GLN A 110 -2.15 21.73 -6.70
C GLN A 110 -2.36 20.43 -7.48
N PHE A 111 -2.32 19.28 -6.81
CA PHE A 111 -2.56 18.00 -7.46
C PHE A 111 -4.06 17.77 -7.72
N GLN A 112 -4.93 18.17 -6.78
CA GLN A 112 -6.39 18.10 -6.98
C GLN A 112 -6.87 18.96 -8.14
N PHE A 113 -6.23 20.11 -8.41
CA PHE A 113 -6.52 20.94 -9.58
C PHE A 113 -6.13 20.29 -10.93
N LEU A 114 -5.15 19.40 -10.96
CA LEU A 114 -4.71 18.71 -12.20
C LEU A 114 -5.61 17.53 -12.59
N ASN A 115 -6.38 16.99 -11.64
CA ASN A 115 -7.23 15.81 -11.83
C ASN A 115 -8.73 16.16 -11.99
N ASN A 116 -9.09 17.45 -11.98
CA ASN A 116 -10.44 17.96 -12.27
C ASN A 116 -10.50 18.53 -13.69
#